data_AF-A0AAX3S4X4-F1
#
_entry.id   AF-A0AAX3S4X4-F1
#
_cell.length_a   1.000
_cell.length_b   1.000
_cell.length_c   1.000
_cell.angle_alpha   90.00
_cell.angle_beta   90.00
_cell.angle_gamma   90.00
#
_symmetry.space_group_name_H-M   'P 1'
#
loop_
_entity.id
_entity.type
_entity.pdbx_description
1 polymer ?
#
loop_
_entity_poly.entity_id
_entity_poly.type
_entity_poly.pdbx_seq_one_letter_code
_entity_poly.pdbx_strand_id
1 'polypeptide(L)'
;MRTYSDAHIEHYADRFIALRIARHGVDLAQYLINPTQFERLALEPEPLLPKQQMAVLRIWQRWDTGLAEQAAVPEAPKEKPFELPGEYAVWEEFLLGIGNNKAIRQRNGAYVEPMHHHRHNPRNRSANFARKGA
;
A
#
# COMPACT_ATOMS: atom_id res chain seq x y z
N MET A 1 -28.10 2.07 -29.58
CA MET A 1 -27.49 0.74 -29.32
C MET A 1 -26.33 0.59 -30.29
N ARG A 2 -25.08 0.44 -29.81
CA ARG A 2 -23.94 0.18 -30.69
C ARG A 2 -23.98 -1.29 -31.10
N THR A 3 -23.95 -1.56 -32.40
CA THR A 3 -23.88 -2.92 -32.94
C THR A 3 -22.49 -3.12 -33.53
N TYR A 4 -21.84 -4.21 -33.15
CA TYR A 4 -20.50 -4.58 -33.62
C TYR A 4 -20.64 -5.75 -34.59
N SER A 5 -19.70 -5.90 -35.53
CA SER A 5 -19.62 -7.10 -36.36
C SER A 5 -19.05 -8.27 -35.56
N ASP A 6 -19.41 -9.50 -35.93
CA ASP A 6 -18.94 -10.70 -35.24
C ASP A 6 -17.41 -10.79 -35.22
N ALA A 7 -16.75 -10.53 -36.37
CA ALA A 7 -15.29 -10.51 -36.47
C ALA A 7 -14.64 -9.46 -35.53
N HIS A 8 -15.32 -8.34 -35.27
CA HIS A 8 -14.83 -7.34 -34.32
C HIS A 8 -14.96 -7.83 -32.88
N ILE A 9 -16.08 -8.47 -32.54
CA ILE A 9 -16.32 -9.04 -31.21
C ILE A 9 -15.30 -10.14 -30.93
N GLU A 10 -15.07 -11.06 -31.88
CA GLU A 10 -14.11 -12.16 -31.74
C GLU A 10 -12.69 -11.65 -31.50
N HIS A 11 -12.21 -10.72 -32.34
CA HIS A 11 -10.88 -10.14 -32.18
C HIS A 11 -10.66 -9.54 -30.78
N TYR A 12 -11.63 -8.78 -30.29
CA TYR A 12 -11.53 -8.13 -29.00
C TYR A 12 -11.83 -9.06 -27.82
N ALA A 13 -12.62 -10.12 -28.01
CA ALA A 13 -12.79 -11.16 -27.02
C ALA A 13 -11.48 -11.93 -26.77
N ASP A 14 -10.75 -12.27 -27.83
CA ASP A 14 -9.44 -12.91 -27.72
C ASP A 14 -8.44 -12.03 -26.97
N ARG A 15 -8.39 -10.73 -27.30
CA ARG A 15 -7.54 -9.76 -26.60
C ARG A 15 -7.95 -9.59 -25.12
N PHE A 16 -9.25 -9.53 -24.84
CA PHE A 16 -9.77 -9.42 -23.47
C PHE A 16 -9.32 -10.59 -22.59
N ILE A 17 -9.33 -11.80 -23.13
CA ILE A 17 -8.85 -13.01 -22.44
C ILE A 17 -7.32 -12.98 -22.30
N ALA A 18 -6.59 -12.70 -23.38
CA ALA A 18 -5.13 -12.68 -23.40
C ALA A 18 -4.55 -11.68 -22.38
N LEU A 19 -5.17 -10.50 -22.27
CA LEU A 19 -4.77 -9.43 -21.36
C LEU A 19 -5.41 -9.56 -19.95
N ARG A 20 -6.24 -10.59 -19.73
CA ARG A 20 -6.89 -10.89 -18.45
C ARG A 20 -7.64 -9.70 -17.85
N ILE A 21 -8.22 -8.85 -18.70
CA ILE A 21 -8.86 -7.58 -18.30
C ILE A 21 -9.97 -7.77 -17.26
N ALA A 22 -10.64 -8.93 -17.27
CA ALA A 22 -11.63 -9.31 -16.25
C ALA A 22 -11.11 -9.20 -14.80
N ARG A 23 -9.79 -9.40 -14.57
CA ARG A 23 -9.19 -9.28 -13.23
C ARG A 23 -9.20 -7.85 -12.70
N HIS A 24 -9.27 -6.86 -13.59
CA HIS A 24 -9.41 -5.46 -13.23
C HIS A 24 -10.88 -5.06 -12.99
N GLY A 25 -11.82 -6.02 -12.98
CA GLY A 25 -13.23 -5.78 -12.69
C GLY A 25 -14.03 -5.21 -13.86
N VAL A 26 -13.52 -5.35 -15.08
CA VAL A 26 -14.15 -4.85 -16.31
C VAL A 26 -14.73 -6.02 -17.11
N ASP A 27 -15.98 -5.90 -17.57
CA ASP A 27 -16.60 -6.90 -18.43
C ASP A 27 -16.30 -6.66 -19.92
N LEU A 28 -16.62 -7.64 -20.78
CA LEU A 28 -16.34 -7.53 -22.22
C LEU A 28 -17.13 -6.39 -22.87
N ALA A 29 -18.37 -6.13 -22.45
CA ALA A 29 -19.20 -5.09 -23.03
C ALA A 29 -18.64 -3.69 -22.71
N GLN A 30 -18.15 -3.49 -21.49
CA GLN A 30 -17.45 -2.30 -21.03
C GLN A 30 -16.12 -2.12 -21.77
N TYR A 31 -15.35 -3.20 -21.91
CA TYR A 31 -14.10 -3.20 -22.67
C TYR A 31 -14.29 -2.71 -24.11
N LEU A 32 -15.34 -3.19 -24.80
CA LEU A 32 -15.67 -2.80 -26.18
C LEU A 32 -16.09 -1.32 -26.34
N ILE A 33 -16.39 -0.59 -25.26
CA ILE A 33 -16.66 0.86 -25.33
C ILE A 33 -15.39 1.62 -25.70
N ASN A 34 -14.25 1.21 -25.14
CA ASN A 34 -12.95 1.83 -25.38
C ASN A 34 -11.78 0.86 -25.11
N PRO A 35 -11.46 -0.05 -26.05
CA PRO A 35 -10.46 -1.10 -25.83
C PRO A 35 -9.08 -0.53 -25.46
N THR A 36 -8.61 0.50 -26.16
CA THR A 36 -7.25 1.04 -25.96
C THR A 36 -7.01 1.59 -24.55
N GLN A 37 -8.04 2.11 -23.89
CA GLN A 37 -7.93 2.59 -22.52
C GLN A 37 -7.78 1.43 -21.54
N PHE A 38 -8.57 0.37 -21.70
CA PHE A 38 -8.52 -0.79 -20.82
C PHE A 38 -7.28 -1.65 -21.04
N GLU A 39 -6.77 -1.72 -22.27
CA GLU A 39 -5.52 -2.44 -22.56
C GLU A 39 -4.31 -1.87 -21.82
N ARG A 40 -4.33 -0.58 -21.47
CA ARG A 40 -3.28 0.01 -20.62
C ARG A 40 -3.27 -0.59 -19.21
N LEU A 41 -4.41 -1.06 -18.71
CA LEU A 41 -4.48 -1.72 -17.40
C LEU A 41 -3.67 -3.01 -17.36
N ALA A 42 -3.44 -3.66 -18.51
CA ALA A 42 -2.60 -4.85 -18.57
C ALA A 42 -1.12 -4.58 -18.30
N LEU A 43 -0.69 -3.31 -18.35
CA LEU A 43 0.66 -2.89 -17.96
C LEU A 43 0.76 -2.63 -16.45
N GLU A 44 -0.37 -2.40 -15.78
CA GLU A 44 -0.44 -2.15 -14.36
C GLU A 44 -0.43 -3.49 -13.59
N PRO A 45 0.09 -3.51 -12.36
CA PRO A 45 0.01 -4.71 -11.54
C PRO A 45 -1.45 -5.11 -11.32
N GLU A 46 -1.73 -6.42 -11.44
CA GLU A 46 -3.07 -6.95 -11.20
C GLU A 46 -3.54 -6.59 -9.78
N PRO A 47 -4.82 -6.18 -9.61
CA PRO A 47 -5.34 -5.87 -8.29
C PRO A 47 -5.33 -7.11 -7.40
N LEU A 48 -5.07 -6.88 -6.11
CA LEU A 48 -5.07 -7.96 -5.12
C LEU A 48 -6.42 -8.66 -5.08
N LEU A 49 -6.39 -9.99 -5.03
CA LEU A 49 -7.59 -10.80 -4.82
C LEU A 49 -8.24 -10.42 -3.48
N PRO A 50 -9.57 -10.60 -3.31
CA PRO A 50 -10.24 -10.26 -2.05
C PRO A 50 -9.60 -10.90 -0.81
N LYS A 51 -9.13 -12.16 -0.93
CA LYS A 51 -8.40 -12.84 0.14
C LYS A 51 -7.05 -12.19 0.47
N GLN A 52 -6.33 -11.71 -0.54
CA GLN A 52 -5.07 -10.99 -0.37
C GLN A 52 -5.29 -9.61 0.24
N GLN A 53 -6.33 -8.88 -0.21
CA GLN A 53 -6.74 -7.61 0.40
C GLN A 53 -7.07 -7.76 1.88
N MET A 54 -7.80 -8.83 2.25
CA MET A 54 -8.07 -9.14 3.67
C MET A 54 -6.79 -9.42 4.45
N ALA A 55 -5.80 -10.10 3.87
CA ALA A 55 -4.52 -10.31 4.51
C ALA A 55 -3.76 -8.99 4.72
N VAL A 56 -3.71 -8.13 3.71
CA VAL A 56 -3.11 -6.78 3.79
C VAL A 56 -3.77 -5.96 4.89
N LEU A 57 -5.11 -5.93 4.94
CA LEU A 57 -5.85 -5.21 5.97
C LEU A 57 -5.58 -5.76 7.38
N ARG A 58 -5.48 -7.09 7.53
CA ARG A 58 -5.11 -7.72 8.82
C ARG A 58 -3.69 -7.33 9.24
N ILE A 59 -2.74 -7.34 8.32
CA ILE A 59 -1.36 -6.92 8.58
C ILE A 59 -1.38 -5.46 9.02
N TRP A 60 -2.01 -4.59 8.25
CA TRP A 60 -2.11 -3.16 8.55
C TRP A 60 -2.74 -2.90 9.93
N GLN A 61 -3.85 -3.57 10.24
CA GLN A 61 -4.49 -3.49 11.56
C GLN A 61 -3.54 -3.92 12.69
N ARG A 62 -2.76 -4.99 12.50
CA ARG A 62 -1.78 -5.44 13.50
C ARG A 62 -0.70 -4.39 13.74
N TRP A 63 -0.19 -3.76 12.68
CA TRP A 63 0.78 -2.68 12.79
C TRP A 63 0.19 -1.45 13.50
N ASP A 64 -1.02 -1.02 13.13
CA ASP A 64 -1.71 0.12 13.73
C ASP A 64 -2.02 -0.09 15.23
N THR A 65 -2.33 -1.33 15.63
CA THR A 65 -2.66 -1.67 17.03
C THR A 65 -1.44 -2.05 17.88
N GLY A 66 -0.25 -2.12 17.29
CA GLY A 66 0.98 -2.59 17.97
C GLY A 66 1.00 -4.10 18.25
N LEU A 67 0.08 -4.88 17.65
CA LEU A 67 0.02 -6.34 17.74
C LEU A 67 0.85 -7.03 16.66
N ALA A 68 1.52 -6.27 15.80
CA ALA A 68 2.45 -6.82 14.83
C ALA A 68 3.65 -7.42 15.58
N GLU A 69 3.90 -8.71 15.38
CA GLU A 69 5.15 -9.34 15.77
C GLU A 69 6.28 -8.61 15.04
N GLN A 70 7.07 -7.84 15.79
CA GLN A 70 8.36 -7.38 15.28
C GLN A 70 9.21 -8.62 15.14
N ALA A 71 9.64 -8.92 13.91
CA ALA A 71 10.68 -9.92 13.72
C ALA A 71 11.81 -9.57 14.67
N ALA A 72 12.18 -10.52 15.54
CA ALA A 72 13.34 -10.34 16.40
C ALA A 72 14.48 -9.87 15.49
N VAL A 73 15.02 -8.69 15.78
CA VAL A 73 16.15 -8.15 15.04
C VAL A 73 17.18 -9.29 15.02
N PRO A 74 17.54 -9.85 13.85
CA PRO A 74 18.53 -10.89 13.81
C PRO A 74 19.72 -10.33 14.57
N GLU A 75 20.15 -11.05 15.62
CA GLU A 75 21.25 -10.62 16.48
C GLU A 75 22.37 -10.19 15.54
N ALA A 76 22.63 -8.87 15.48
CA ALA A 76 23.58 -8.34 14.53
C ALA A 76 24.85 -9.18 14.71
N PRO A 77 25.48 -9.68 13.63
CA PRO A 77 26.73 -10.37 13.78
C PRO A 77 27.61 -9.49 14.66
N LYS A 78 28.23 -10.07 15.70
CA LYS A 78 29.17 -9.37 16.58
C LYS A 78 30.42 -9.03 15.78
N GLU A 79 30.25 -8.28 14.70
CA GLU A 79 31.29 -7.64 13.95
C GLU A 79 31.90 -6.63 14.90
N LYS A 80 33.23 -6.69 15.03
CA LYS A 80 33.96 -5.62 15.69
C LYS A 80 33.57 -4.32 14.98
N PRO A 81 33.26 -3.24 15.72
CA PRO A 81 33.03 -1.95 15.12
C PRO A 81 34.14 -1.68 14.10
N PHE A 82 33.76 -1.36 12.88
CA PHE A 82 34.74 -1.00 11.84
C PHE A 82 35.46 0.27 12.30
N GLU A 83 36.73 0.13 12.68
CA GLU A 83 37.57 1.28 13.03
C GLU A 83 37.95 2.00 11.74
N LEU A 84 37.45 3.23 11.57
CA LEU A 84 37.80 4.07 10.44
C LEU A 84 39.31 4.34 10.46
N PRO A 85 40.04 4.14 9.35
CA PRO A 85 41.40 4.64 9.23
C PRO A 85 41.43 6.15 9.50
N GLY A 86 42.45 6.65 10.19
CA GLY A 86 42.50 8.04 10.70
C GLY A 86 42.34 9.14 9.63
N GLU A 87 42.57 8.82 8.36
CA GLU A 87 42.33 9.70 7.20
C GLU A 87 40.84 9.99 6.95
N TYR A 88 39.94 9.13 7.42
CA TYR A 88 38.49 9.26 7.25
C TYR A 88 37.77 9.81 8.49
N ALA A 89 38.47 10.07 9.61
CA ALA A 89 37.87 10.59 10.85
C ALA A 89 37.13 11.94 10.67
N VAL A 90 37.50 12.70 9.62
CA VAL A 90 36.80 13.92 9.19
C VAL A 90 35.32 13.67 8.85
N TRP A 91 34.99 12.46 8.36
CA TRP A 91 33.62 12.10 8.01
C TRP A 91 32.75 11.83 9.24
N GLU A 92 33.30 11.36 10.36
CA GLU A 92 32.52 11.17 11.60
C GLU A 92 32.08 12.50 12.19
N GLU A 93 32.97 13.49 12.25
CA GLU A 93 32.61 14.84 12.69
C GLU A 93 31.59 15.49 11.75
N PHE A 94 31.75 15.29 10.44
CA PHE A 94 30.80 15.76 9.43
C PHE A 94 29.42 15.08 9.60
N LEU A 95 29.37 13.76 9.78
CA LEU A 95 28.13 13.00 9.95
C LEU A 95 27.46 13.26 11.31
N LEU A 96 28.23 13.45 12.39
CA LEU A 96 27.71 13.88 13.70
C LEU A 96 27.16 15.31 13.64
N GLY A 97 27.80 16.20 12.87
CA GLY A 97 27.29 17.53 12.56
C GLY A 97 25.97 17.49 11.78
N ILE A 98 25.84 16.56 10.82
CA ILE A 98 24.61 16.33 10.06
C ILE A 98 23.52 15.65 10.93
N GLY A 99 23.84 14.64 11.73
CA GLY A 99 22.89 13.95 12.59
C GLY A 99 22.30 14.83 13.70
N ASN A 100 23.09 15.81 14.17
CA ASN A 100 22.65 16.84 15.11
C ASN A 100 21.95 18.03 14.44
N ASN A 101 21.88 18.09 13.10
CA ASN A 101 21.11 19.12 12.43
C ASN A 101 19.62 18.92 12.69
N LYS A 102 19.06 19.76 13.56
CA LYS A 102 17.60 19.93 13.76
C LYS A 102 16.85 20.13 12.44
N ALA A 103 17.52 20.64 11.41
CA ALA A 103 16.98 20.81 10.07
C ALA A 103 16.55 19.48 9.40
N ILE A 104 17.20 18.34 9.69
CA ILE A 104 16.83 17.03 9.11
C ILE A 104 15.57 16.46 9.76
N ARG A 105 15.30 16.83 11.02
CA ARG A 105 14.07 16.47 11.73
C ARG A 105 12.85 17.28 11.26
N GLN A 106 13.04 18.18 10.30
CA GLN A 106 12.00 19.03 9.75
C GLN A 106 11.85 18.73 8.26
N ARG A 107 10.63 18.43 7.82
CA ARG A 107 10.27 18.47 6.40
C ARG A 107 9.54 19.80 6.19
N ASN A 108 10.14 20.74 5.45
CA ASN A 108 9.62 22.10 5.25
C ASN A 108 9.41 22.92 6.56
N GLY A 109 10.32 22.80 7.54
CA GLY A 109 10.28 23.64 8.75
C GLY A 109 9.31 23.19 9.85
N ALA A 110 8.52 22.13 9.63
CA ALA A 110 7.61 21.58 10.64
C ALA A 110 8.24 20.38 11.36
N TYR A 111 8.13 20.32 12.69
CA TYR A 111 8.50 19.13 13.46
C TYR A 111 7.61 17.96 13.05
N VAL A 112 8.23 16.83 12.70
CA VAL A 112 7.51 15.57 12.46
C VAL A 112 7.25 14.93 13.82
N GLU A 113 6.13 15.27 14.45
CA GLU A 113 5.66 14.56 15.64
C GLU A 113 5.00 13.23 15.23
N PRO A 114 5.27 12.11 15.93
CA PRO A 114 4.55 10.87 15.70
C PRO A 114 3.05 11.09 15.97
N MET A 115 2.21 10.76 15.00
CA MET A 115 0.75 10.94 15.10
C MET A 115 0.21 10.06 16.23
N HIS A 116 -0.15 10.66 17.36
CA HIS A 116 -0.80 9.95 18.46
C HIS A 116 -2.25 9.63 18.10
N HIS A 117 -2.54 8.37 17.82
CA HIS A 117 -3.91 7.90 17.65
C HIS A 117 -4.64 7.92 19.00
N HIS A 118 -5.51 8.90 19.21
CA HIS A 118 -6.48 8.85 20.29
C HIS A 118 -7.45 7.69 20.03
N ARG A 119 -7.37 6.64 20.86
CA ARG A 119 -8.38 5.59 20.87
C ARG A 119 -9.70 6.21 21.33
N HIS A 120 -10.68 6.31 20.43
CA HIS A 120 -12.04 6.66 20.82
C HIS A 120 -12.57 5.59 21.78
N ASN A 121 -13.08 6.04 22.93
CA ASN A 121 -13.73 5.19 23.91
C ASN A 121 -14.89 4.44 23.23
N PRO A 122 -15.01 3.10 23.35
CA PRO A 122 -16.11 2.37 22.72
C PRO A 122 -17.44 2.92 23.24
N ARG A 123 -18.23 3.50 22.33
CA ARG A 123 -19.58 3.99 22.64
C ARG A 123 -20.41 2.85 23.24
N ASN A 124 -21.02 3.16 24.37
CA ASN A 124 -21.89 2.30 25.16
C ASN A 124 -22.92 1.58 24.25
N ARG A 125 -23.06 0.26 24.39
CA ARG A 125 -23.96 -0.61 23.59
C ARG A 125 -25.45 -0.46 23.99
N SER A 126 -25.91 0.73 24.33
CA SER A 126 -27.31 0.98 24.71
C SER A 126 -28.21 1.41 23.53
N ALA A 127 -27.78 1.18 22.29
CA ALA A 127 -28.61 1.46 21.13
C ALA A 127 -29.76 0.44 21.02
N ASN A 128 -30.87 0.73 21.69
CA ASN A 128 -32.14 0.04 21.56
C ASN A 128 -32.77 0.34 20.20
N PHE A 129 -32.37 -0.40 19.16
CA PHE A 129 -33.10 -0.42 17.90
C PHE A 129 -34.31 -1.34 18.06
N ALA A 130 -35.38 -0.83 18.67
CA ALA A 130 -36.69 -1.46 18.55
C ALA A 130 -37.12 -1.37 17.08
N ARG A 131 -37.18 -2.52 16.42
CA ARG A 131 -37.65 -2.70 15.04
C ARG A 131 -39.11 -2.25 14.97
N LYS A 132 -39.39 -1.09 14.34
CA LYS A 132 -40.76 -0.61 14.12
C LYS A 132 -41.26 -1.14 12.77
N GLY A 133 -42.34 -1.92 12.81
CA GLY A 133 -43.14 -2.30 11.64
C GLY A 133 -43.19 -3.80 11.38
N ALA A 134 -44.10 -4.47 12.08
CA ALA A 134 -44.80 -5.66 11.61
C ALA A 134 -46.13 -5.21 11.01
#